data_AF-A0A382JQ43-F1
#
_entry.id   AF-A0A382JQ43-F1
#
_cell.length_a   1.000
_cell.length_b   1.000
_cell.length_c   1.000
_cell.angle_alpha   90.00
_cell.angle_beta   90.00
_cell.angle_gamma   90.00
#
_symmetry.space_group_name_H-M   'P 1'
#
loop_
_entity.id
_entity.type
_entity.pdbx_description
1 polymer ?
#
loop_
_entity_poly.entity_id
_entity_poly.type
_entity_poly.pdbx_seq_one_letter_code
_entity_poly.pdbx_strand_id
1 'polypeptide(L)' 'MKPKGFGDSIAKFTEKTGIKTVVDKMSDGLNIPCGCENRKEWFNKKFPYIK' A
#
# COMPACT_ATOMS: atom_id res chain seq x y z
N MET A 1 -11.71 -8.64 -3.76
CA MET A 1 -11.50 -8.87 -2.30
C MET A 1 -12.09 -7.71 -1.52
N LYS A 2 -12.76 -7.97 -0.38
CA LYS A 2 -13.18 -6.90 0.54
C LYS A 2 -11.93 -6.37 1.26
N PRO A 3 -11.78 -5.04 1.45
CA PRO A 3 -10.64 -4.46 2.16
C PRO A 3 -10.68 -4.89 3.63
N LYS A 4 -9.55 -5.35 4.17
CA LYS A 4 -9.39 -5.80 5.56
C LYS A 4 -9.26 -4.62 6.52
N GLY A 5 -8.65 -3.52 6.06
CA GLY A 5 -8.45 -2.30 6.83
C GLY A 5 -7.98 -1.12 5.98
N PHE A 6 -7.56 -0.05 6.64
CA PHE A 6 -7.16 1.20 6.00
C PHE A 6 -6.02 1.05 5.01
N GLY A 7 -5.09 0.13 5.27
CA GLY A 7 -3.98 -0.17 4.36
C GLY A 7 -4.48 -0.63 2.99
N ASP A 8 -5.47 -1.52 2.95
CA ASP A 8 -6.04 -2.01 1.69
C ASP A 8 -6.77 -0.90 0.91
N SER A 9 -7.42 0.03 1.61
CA SER A 9 -8.03 1.20 0.96
C SER A 9 -7.00 2.10 0.31
N ILE A 10 -5.91 2.44 1.02
CA ILE A 10 -4.82 3.24 0.45
C ILE A 10 -4.19 2.50 -0.72
N ALA A 11 -3.86 1.21 -0.56
CA ALA A 11 -3.24 0.42 -1.62
C ALA A 11 -4.10 0.40 -2.89
N LYS A 12 -5.42 0.23 -2.74
CA LYS A 12 -6.36 0.27 -3.86
C LYS A 12 -6.46 1.67 -4.48
N PHE A 13 -6.44 2.71 -3.66
CA PHE A 13 -6.48 4.10 -4.14
C PHE A 13 -5.21 4.47 -4.91
N THR A 14 -4.02 4.16 -4.38
CA THR A 14 -2.73 4.47 -5.02
C THR A 14 -2.48 3.63 -6.27
N GLU A 15 -3.01 2.40 -6.31
CA GLU A 15 -2.99 1.56 -7.51
C GLU A 15 -3.91 2.11 -8.61
N LYS A 16 -5.14 2.50 -8.26
CA LYS A 16 -6.09 3.08 -9.23
C LYS A 16 -5.65 4.43 -9.79
N THR A 17 -4.98 5.24 -8.98
CA THR A 17 -4.48 6.56 -9.38
C THR A 17 -3.12 6.49 -10.09
N GLY A 18 -2.48 5.33 -10.13
CA GLY A 18 -1.16 5.14 -10.74
C GLY A 18 0.03 5.62 -9.89
N ILE A 19 -0.22 6.15 -8.69
CA ILE A 19 0.82 6.60 -7.75
C ILE A 19 1.75 5.43 -7.39
N LYS A 20 1.19 4.23 -7.18
CA LYS A 20 1.97 3.03 -6.85
C LYS A 20 3.04 2.74 -7.90
N THR A 21 2.69 2.80 -9.19
CA THR A 21 3.61 2.55 -10.30
C THR A 21 4.74 3.57 -10.35
N VAL A 22 4.48 4.84 -10.04
CA VAL A 22 5.52 5.88 -9.99
C VAL A 22 6.50 5.60 -8.85
N VAL A 23 5.99 5.29 -7.66
CA VAL A 23 6.80 4.99 -6.48
C VAL A 23 7.62 3.71 -6.67
N ASP A 24 7.05 2.67 -7.27
CA ASP A 24 7.75 1.42 -7.56
C ASP A 24 8.94 1.66 -8.50
N LYS A 25 8.73 2.43 -9.59
CA LYS A 25 9.81 2.79 -10.52
C LYS A 25 10.92 3.62 -9.87
N MET A 26 10.56 4.57 -9.00
CA MET A 26 11.54 5.35 -8.23
C MET A 26 12.32 4.46 -7.26
N SER A 27 11.62 3.54 -6.58
CA SER A 27 12.22 2.61 -5.63
C SER A 27 13.23 1.68 -6.32
N ASP A 28 12.86 1.12 -7.47
CA ASP A 28 13.74 0.29 -8.31
C ASP A 28 14.94 1.08 -8.83
N GLY A 29 14.71 2.30 -9.34
CA GLY A 29 15.76 3.17 -9.88
C GLY A 29 16.77 3.65 -8.83
N LEU A 30 16.33 3.81 -7.58
CA LEU A 30 17.20 4.19 -6.45
C LEU A 30 17.73 2.97 -5.68
N ASN A 31 17.34 1.75 -6.07
CA ASN A 31 17.65 0.51 -5.36
C ASN A 31 17.19 0.52 -3.89
N ILE A 32 16.10 1.24 -3.59
CA ILE A 32 15.54 1.35 -2.24
C ILE A 32 14.32 0.43 -2.14
N PRO A 33 14.24 -0.45 -1.12
CA PRO A 33 13.03 -1.24 -0.93
C PRO A 33 11.85 -0.34 -0.51
N CYS A 34 10.76 -0.29 -1.30
CA CYS A 34 9.58 0.53 -0.95
C CYS A 34 9.03 0.21 0.46
N GLY A 35 8.95 -1.09 0.79
CA GLY A 35 8.26 -1.56 2.00
C GLY A 35 6.74 -1.39 1.94
N CYS A 36 6.18 -1.21 0.74
CA CYS A 36 4.76 -0.95 0.47
C CYS A 36 3.83 -1.99 1.12
N GLU A 37 4.16 -3.29 1.05
CA GLU A 37 3.37 -4.38 1.66
C GLU A 37 3.38 -4.35 3.18
N ASN A 38 4.56 -4.20 3.81
CA ASN A 38 4.68 -4.11 5.26
C ASN A 38 3.90 -2.90 5.80
N ARG A 39 3.95 -1.77 5.08
CA ARG A 39 3.22 -0.55 5.44
C ARG A 39 1.71 -0.77 5.32
N LYS A 40 1.24 -1.43 4.25
CA LYS A 40 -0.17 -1.82 4.07
C LYS A 40 -0.64 -2.71 5.22
N GLU A 41 0.11 -3.75 5.57
CA GLU A 41 -0.25 -4.65 6.67
C GLU A 41 -0.29 -3.95 8.03
N TRP A 42 0.68 -3.08 8.30
CA TRP A 42 0.71 -2.30 9.54
C TRP A 42 -0.55 -1.45 9.70
N PHE A 43 -0.97 -0.76 8.62
CA PHE A 43 -2.21 0.01 8.62
C PHE A 43 -3.46 -0.87 8.73
N ASN A 44 -3.49 -2.05 8.10
CA ASN A 44 -4.60 -2.99 8.25
C ASN A 44 -4.72 -3.51 9.69
N LYS A 45 -3.60 -3.77 10.37
CA LYS A 45 -3.56 -4.21 11.78
C LYS A 45 -3.98 -3.10 12.74
N LYS A 46 -3.57 -1.85 12.48
CA LYS A 46 -3.91 -0.71 13.35
C LYS A 46 -5.31 -0.14 13.11
N PHE A 47 -5.79 -0.18 11.87
CA PHE A 47 -7.09 0.38 11.48
C PHE A 47 -7.89 -0.66 10.69
N PRO A 48 -8.32 -1.75 11.34
CA PRO A 48 -9.16 -2.77 10.70
C PRO A 48 -10.57 -2.23 10.44
N TYR A 49 -11.17 -2.66 9.33
CA TYR A 49 -12.56 -2.31 9.01
C TYR A 49 -13.58 -3.31 9.52
N ILE A 50 -13.13 -4.55 9.73
CA ILE A 50 -13.91 -5.62 10.34
C ILE A 50 -13.20 -5.95 11.64
N LYS A 51 -13.91 -5.82 12.75
CA LYS A 51 -13.41 -6.21 14.07
C LYS A 51 -13.50 -7.72 14.26
#